data_AF-A0A9W9Z592-F1
#
_entry.id   AF-A0A9W9Z592-F1
#
_cell.length_a   1.000
_cell.length_b   1.000
_cell.length_c   1.000
_cell.angle_alpha   90.00
_cell.angle_beta   90.00
_cell.angle_gamma   90.00
#
_symmetry.space_group_name_H-M   'P 1'
#
loop_
_entity.id
_entity.type
_entity.pdbx_description
1 polymer ?
#
loop_
_entity_poly.entity_id
_entity_poly.type
_entity_poly.pdbx_seq_one_letter_code
_entity_poly.pdbx_strand_id
1 'polypeptide(L)'
;MGTYQKKSTMKKSTTRVAGRQAVPTRTSTTLPEPEEQSIGEEFGQHEKLTTQLNRLLEQYTDGFAVLKELVQNADDAGATEVRFLYDERTNKDAMTRLLDKGMKECQGPALWVYNDAAFKDEDFENIEKLSGATKKHDTEKIGKFGLGFNAVYNLTDVPMFVSRNYFVVFDPHMSYLGKAIKNSAKPGIKINLQKDAGRLWQCEDQFKPFNGIFGCEIDLDKKDNSFDGTLFRFPLRTAEQARQSEIKQLYYNDHEMRKLLQMFLHGAKSLLVFTQNVLRVGIYNLPNISPHNPQPSLLFQVTKSQAKIQRELSFPVTLPATAEKLSKEEQYFLKQCNFLQVASKCTRDARDHGVDPRKFPKSSMTVNINCNFTKSGLKYFNVNSRLEKEKITWLVVSSMGNGQAMQFVKDNNDTSLVPSAGVAVQLVPKESDKFLPSPVVKNINGQDVNGTVFCYLPLPIHSGLPVHINGAFAVASNRRQLQEKLEDDKSCYGVKWNEVLMQDSVCSAYLRLLQM
;
A
#
# COMPACT_ATOMS: atom_id res chain seq x y z
N MET A 1 53.13 9.76 -86.89
CA MET A 1 54.57 9.94 -87.20
C MET A 1 55.22 10.70 -86.06
N GLY A 2 56.32 10.18 -85.50
CA GLY A 2 57.27 10.91 -84.63
C GLY A 2 56.78 11.40 -83.25
N THR A 3 57.62 11.55 -82.21
CA THR A 3 58.91 10.87 -81.95
C THR A 3 59.24 10.95 -80.44
N TYR A 4 60.01 9.98 -79.94
CA TYR A 4 60.60 9.95 -78.58
C TYR A 4 61.49 11.17 -78.24
N GLN A 5 61.65 11.51 -76.95
CA GLN A 5 62.90 11.22 -76.19
C GLN A 5 62.92 11.64 -74.69
N LYS A 6 63.39 10.69 -73.84
CA LYS A 6 64.46 10.77 -72.77
C LYS A 6 64.40 11.92 -71.73
N LYS A 7 64.58 11.73 -70.41
CA LYS A 7 65.64 11.07 -69.56
C LYS A 7 65.08 10.96 -68.10
N SER A 8 65.69 10.37 -67.04
CA SER A 8 66.95 9.63 -66.81
C SER A 8 66.84 8.69 -65.57
N THR A 9 67.27 7.45 -65.72
CA THR A 9 68.11 6.62 -64.81
C THR A 9 68.47 7.09 -63.38
N MET A 10 68.36 6.16 -62.40
CA MET A 10 69.51 5.42 -61.84
C MET A 10 69.13 4.08 -61.18
N LYS A 11 70.04 3.09 -61.23
CA LYS A 11 69.95 1.77 -60.57
C LYS A 11 70.80 1.76 -59.29
N LYS A 12 70.48 0.87 -58.34
CA LYS A 12 71.49 -0.06 -57.76
C LYS A 12 70.85 -1.27 -57.04
N SER A 13 71.51 -2.41 -57.19
CA SER A 13 71.28 -3.71 -56.54
C SER A 13 71.77 -3.66 -55.06
N THR A 14 71.57 -4.65 -54.17
CA THR A 14 71.97 -6.07 -54.31
C THR A 14 71.39 -6.99 -53.22
N THR A 15 70.95 -8.18 -53.66
CA THR A 15 70.83 -9.52 -53.03
C THR A 15 71.43 -9.77 -51.62
N ARG A 16 70.70 -10.47 -50.70
CA ARG A 16 70.97 -11.89 -50.34
C ARG A 16 70.08 -12.57 -49.26
N VAL A 17 69.81 -13.86 -49.53
CA VAL A 17 69.54 -15.03 -48.64
C VAL A 17 68.18 -15.13 -47.91
N ALA A 18 67.63 -16.36 -47.94
CA ALA A 18 66.31 -16.77 -47.47
C ALA A 18 66.35 -17.47 -46.09
N GLY A 19 65.19 -17.52 -45.42
CA GLY A 19 65.03 -18.14 -44.11
C GLY A 19 63.63 -18.72 -43.84
N ARG A 20 63.39 -19.93 -44.35
CA ARG A 20 62.34 -20.91 -43.97
C ARG A 20 60.87 -20.65 -44.36
N GLN A 21 60.19 -21.77 -44.60
CA GLN A 21 58.82 -21.90 -45.10
C GLN A 21 57.78 -21.78 -43.97
N ALA A 22 56.62 -21.21 -44.30
CA ALA A 22 55.34 -21.72 -43.83
C ALA A 22 54.31 -21.53 -44.96
N VAL A 23 53.69 -22.64 -45.39
CA VAL A 23 52.62 -22.62 -46.41
C VAL A 23 51.33 -22.17 -45.72
N PRO A 24 50.53 -21.24 -46.28
CA PRO A 24 49.22 -20.93 -45.73
C PRO A 24 48.25 -22.06 -46.06
N THR A 25 48.03 -22.96 -45.11
CA THR A 25 47.03 -24.03 -45.23
C THR A 25 45.63 -23.43 -45.29
N ARG A 26 44.99 -23.49 -46.46
CA ARG A 26 43.56 -23.26 -46.61
C ARG A 26 42.79 -24.35 -45.86
N THR A 27 42.33 -24.06 -44.64
CA THR A 27 41.12 -24.63 -44.02
C THR A 27 40.81 -23.91 -42.71
N SER A 28 39.97 -22.87 -42.79
CA SER A 28 38.96 -22.60 -41.78
C SER A 28 37.81 -21.88 -42.45
N THR A 29 36.85 -22.66 -42.93
CA THR A 29 35.51 -22.16 -43.21
C THR A 29 34.89 -21.77 -41.88
N THR A 30 35.03 -20.50 -41.49
CA THR A 30 34.05 -19.89 -40.60
C THR A 30 32.72 -19.98 -41.32
N LEU A 31 31.88 -20.92 -40.86
CA LEU A 31 30.47 -20.93 -41.20
C LEU A 31 29.93 -19.52 -40.91
N PRO A 32 29.16 -18.90 -41.83
CA PRO A 32 28.34 -17.78 -41.41
C PRO A 32 27.46 -18.28 -40.25
N GLU A 33 27.32 -17.47 -39.19
CA GLU A 33 26.27 -17.76 -38.21
C GLU A 33 24.95 -17.87 -38.99
N PRO A 34 24.13 -18.90 -38.71
CA PRO A 34 22.86 -19.01 -39.40
C PRO A 34 22.07 -17.74 -39.12
N GLU A 35 21.66 -17.06 -40.18
CA GLU A 35 20.55 -16.11 -40.07
C GLU A 35 19.44 -16.81 -39.29
N GLU A 36 18.93 -16.18 -38.23
CA GLU A 36 17.81 -16.72 -37.45
C GLU A 36 16.57 -16.75 -38.36
N GLN A 37 16.47 -17.80 -39.18
CA GLN A 37 15.25 -18.25 -39.80
C GLN A 37 14.34 -18.72 -38.67
N SER A 38 13.66 -17.76 -38.05
CA SER A 38 12.71 -17.98 -36.96
C SER A 38 11.64 -18.97 -37.45
N ILE A 39 11.72 -20.19 -36.92
CA ILE A 39 10.76 -21.23 -37.25
C ILE A 39 9.49 -20.94 -36.45
N GLY A 40 8.50 -20.34 -37.12
CA GLY A 40 7.21 -19.97 -36.55
C GLY A 40 7.08 -18.48 -36.23
N GLU A 41 5.85 -18.06 -35.98
CA GLU A 41 5.52 -16.72 -35.50
C GLU A 41 5.38 -16.69 -33.97
N GLU A 42 5.50 -15.51 -33.37
CA GLU A 42 5.23 -15.33 -31.93
C GLU A 42 3.75 -15.62 -31.64
N PHE A 43 3.46 -16.80 -31.10
CA PHE A 43 2.10 -17.25 -30.81
C PHE A 43 1.90 -17.51 -29.31
N GLY A 44 1.02 -16.75 -28.67
CA GLY A 44 0.74 -16.84 -27.24
C GLY A 44 -0.49 -16.04 -26.82
N GLN A 45 -1.05 -16.38 -25.67
CA GLN A 45 -2.16 -15.63 -25.09
C GLN A 45 -1.64 -14.36 -24.40
N HIS A 46 -2.27 -13.22 -24.67
CA HIS A 46 -2.01 -11.95 -23.98
C HIS A 46 -3.27 -11.43 -23.27
N GLU A 47 -3.09 -10.69 -22.19
CA GLU A 47 -4.17 -9.95 -21.53
C GLU A 47 -3.75 -8.48 -21.36
N LYS A 48 -4.67 -7.54 -21.63
CA LYS A 48 -4.45 -6.12 -21.32
C LYS A 48 -4.42 -5.90 -19.82
N LEU A 49 -3.52 -5.02 -19.36
CA LEU A 49 -3.48 -4.58 -17.97
C LEU A 49 -4.82 -4.01 -17.49
N THR A 50 -5.52 -3.26 -18.34
CA THR A 50 -6.85 -2.70 -18.07
C THR A 50 -7.89 -3.78 -17.75
N THR A 51 -7.94 -4.85 -18.55
CA THR A 51 -8.81 -6.02 -18.32
C THR A 51 -8.46 -6.73 -17.01
N GLN A 52 -7.17 -6.90 -16.71
CA GLN A 52 -6.73 -7.53 -15.47
C GLN A 52 -7.11 -6.69 -14.24
N LEU A 53 -6.91 -5.37 -14.30
CA LEU A 53 -7.35 -4.44 -13.25
C LEU A 53 -8.88 -4.44 -13.10
N ASN A 54 -9.63 -4.44 -14.19
CA ASN A 54 -11.09 -4.51 -14.16
C ASN A 54 -11.59 -5.74 -13.37
N ARG A 55 -11.13 -6.96 -13.72
CA ARG A 55 -11.51 -8.20 -13.01
C ARG A 55 -11.12 -8.18 -11.53
N LEU A 56 -9.94 -7.62 -11.20
CA LEU A 56 -9.53 -7.42 -9.81
C LEU A 56 -10.53 -6.52 -9.05
N LEU A 57 -11.06 -5.48 -9.69
CA LEU A 57 -12.05 -4.57 -9.10
C LEU A 57 -13.49 -5.09 -9.10
N GLU A 58 -13.87 -6.04 -9.96
CA GLU A 58 -15.21 -6.65 -9.95
C GLU A 58 -15.45 -7.46 -8.67
N GLN A 59 -14.41 -8.13 -8.18
CA GLN A 59 -14.48 -8.94 -6.96
C GLN A 59 -14.53 -8.09 -5.68
N TYR A 60 -14.41 -6.76 -5.76
CA TYR A 60 -14.31 -5.88 -4.60
C TYR A 60 -15.43 -4.85 -4.57
N THR A 61 -15.93 -4.54 -3.38
CA THR A 61 -16.79 -3.37 -3.16
C THR A 61 -15.95 -2.10 -3.27
N ASP A 62 -16.52 -1.10 -3.93
CA ASP A 62 -16.13 0.29 -3.83
C ASP A 62 -16.32 0.84 -2.40
N GLY A 63 -16.01 2.11 -2.19
CA GLY A 63 -16.19 2.76 -0.89
C GLY A 63 -15.05 2.53 0.11
N PHE A 64 -15.40 2.38 1.39
CA PHE A 64 -14.47 2.39 2.54
C PHE A 64 -13.33 1.35 2.45
N ALA A 65 -13.49 0.28 1.69
CA ALA A 65 -12.43 -0.72 1.51
C ALA A 65 -11.16 -0.13 0.88
N VAL A 66 -11.29 0.82 -0.05
CA VAL A 66 -10.14 1.52 -0.67
C VAL A 66 -9.34 2.31 0.37
N LEU A 67 -10.03 3.03 1.27
CA LEU A 67 -9.39 3.81 2.32
C LEU A 67 -8.67 2.90 3.33
N LYS A 68 -9.21 1.71 3.61
CA LYS A 68 -8.54 0.71 4.46
C LYS A 68 -7.25 0.17 3.82
N GLU A 69 -7.23 -0.18 2.53
CA GLU A 69 -5.98 -0.62 1.87
C GLU A 69 -4.89 0.47 1.95
N LEU A 70 -5.27 1.75 1.84
CA LEU A 70 -4.34 2.88 1.94
C LEU A 70 -3.81 3.10 3.36
N VAL A 71 -4.65 2.96 4.39
CA VAL A 71 -4.20 2.95 5.80
C VAL A 71 -3.30 1.73 6.05
N GLN A 72 -3.61 0.56 5.48
CA GLN A 72 -2.78 -0.64 5.67
C GLN A 72 -1.41 -0.50 5.02
N ASN A 73 -1.34 0.03 3.80
CA ASN A 73 -0.06 0.28 3.12
C ASN A 73 0.81 1.28 3.90
N ALA A 74 0.19 2.27 4.55
CA ALA A 74 0.90 3.20 5.43
C ALA A 74 1.40 2.49 6.72
N ASP A 75 0.56 1.68 7.38
CA ASP A 75 0.92 0.90 8.58
C ASP A 75 2.09 -0.07 8.30
N ASP A 76 2.07 -0.73 7.14
CA ASP A 76 3.13 -1.60 6.62
C ASP A 76 4.44 -0.87 6.30
N ALA A 77 4.36 0.38 5.84
CA ALA A 77 5.52 1.24 5.59
C ALA A 77 6.12 1.81 6.90
N GLY A 78 5.43 1.64 8.04
CA GLY A 78 5.81 2.22 9.32
C GLY A 78 5.32 3.65 9.52
N ALA A 79 4.33 4.12 8.75
CA ALA A 79 3.73 5.43 8.97
C ALA A 79 3.06 5.52 10.36
N THR A 80 3.16 6.69 11.00
CA THR A 80 2.47 6.99 12.26
C THR A 80 1.20 7.81 12.05
N GLU A 81 1.10 8.52 10.92
CA GLU A 81 -0.05 9.34 10.56
C GLU A 81 -0.45 9.18 9.08
N VAL A 82 -1.76 9.11 8.83
CA VAL A 82 -2.36 9.17 7.49
C VAL A 82 -3.29 10.37 7.40
N ARG A 83 -3.26 11.11 6.28
CA ARG A 83 -4.17 12.24 6.03
C ARG A 83 -4.83 12.08 4.68
N PHE A 84 -6.14 11.89 4.69
CA PHE A 84 -7.00 11.95 3.51
C PHE A 84 -7.43 13.40 3.30
N LEU A 85 -7.28 13.92 2.09
CA LEU A 85 -7.74 15.26 1.70
C LEU A 85 -8.62 15.14 0.46
N TYR A 86 -9.88 15.55 0.56
CA TYR A 86 -10.66 15.83 -0.63
C TYR A 86 -10.35 17.25 -1.11
N ASP A 87 -9.82 17.34 -2.31
CA ASP A 87 -9.47 18.58 -2.98
C ASP A 87 -10.48 18.84 -4.10
N GLU A 88 -11.29 19.88 -3.90
CA GLU A 88 -12.34 20.31 -4.83
C GLU A 88 -11.79 21.23 -5.94
N ARG A 89 -10.49 21.58 -5.92
CA ARG A 89 -9.89 22.48 -6.93
C ARG A 89 -10.00 21.91 -8.33
N THR A 90 -10.40 22.78 -9.26
CA THR A 90 -10.45 22.48 -10.69
C THR A 90 -9.15 22.80 -11.44
N ASN A 91 -8.21 23.53 -10.81
CA ASN A 91 -6.86 23.87 -11.31
C ASN A 91 -6.83 24.32 -12.79
N LYS A 92 -7.77 25.19 -13.18
CA LYS A 92 -7.95 25.66 -14.58
C LYS A 92 -6.73 26.43 -15.13
N ASP A 93 -5.94 26.99 -14.23
CA ASP A 93 -4.67 27.70 -14.43
C ASP A 93 -3.47 26.76 -14.62
N ALA A 94 -3.64 25.45 -14.39
CA ALA A 94 -2.62 24.42 -14.49
C ALA A 94 -2.98 23.34 -15.53
N MET A 95 -3.39 23.75 -16.73
CA MET A 95 -3.90 22.87 -17.80
C MET A 95 -3.14 22.94 -19.14
N THR A 96 -2.01 23.63 -19.21
CA THR A 96 -1.33 23.94 -20.50
C THR A 96 0.04 23.27 -20.64
N ARG A 97 0.91 23.42 -19.65
CA ARG A 97 2.28 22.91 -19.62
C ARG A 97 2.32 21.58 -18.88
N LEU A 98 1.93 20.51 -19.57
CA LEU A 98 1.76 19.16 -19.01
C LEU A 98 2.73 18.15 -19.64
N LEU A 99 2.83 16.95 -19.07
CA LEU A 99 3.68 15.87 -19.61
C LEU A 99 3.22 15.39 -20.99
N ASP A 100 1.90 15.35 -21.20
CA ASP A 100 1.23 15.14 -22.48
C ASP A 100 -0.13 15.89 -22.40
N LYS A 101 -0.77 16.14 -23.54
CA LYS A 101 -2.09 16.77 -23.63
C LYS A 101 -3.18 15.97 -22.90
N GLY A 102 -3.05 14.64 -22.82
CA GLY A 102 -4.02 13.77 -22.14
C GLY A 102 -4.10 14.05 -20.63
N MET A 103 -2.99 14.42 -19.99
CA MET A 103 -2.93 14.75 -18.56
C MET A 103 -3.82 15.95 -18.16
N LYS A 104 -4.35 16.74 -19.11
CA LYS A 104 -5.26 17.86 -18.84
C LYS A 104 -6.48 17.43 -18.02
N GLU A 105 -7.02 16.25 -18.30
CA GLU A 105 -8.20 15.75 -17.59
C GLU A 105 -7.88 15.28 -16.16
N CYS A 106 -6.62 14.99 -15.87
CA CYS A 106 -6.13 14.57 -14.56
C CYS A 106 -5.89 15.75 -13.60
N GLN A 107 -6.14 16.99 -14.03
CA GLN A 107 -5.88 18.19 -13.24
C GLN A 107 -7.04 18.64 -12.34
N GLY A 108 -8.22 18.04 -12.49
CA GLY A 108 -9.40 18.37 -11.70
C GLY A 108 -9.35 17.92 -10.22
N PRO A 109 -10.53 17.86 -9.58
CA PRO A 109 -10.69 17.42 -8.20
C PRO A 109 -10.07 16.05 -7.93
N ALA A 110 -9.51 15.87 -6.74
CA ALA A 110 -8.73 14.69 -6.38
C ALA A 110 -8.97 14.24 -4.93
N LEU A 111 -8.84 12.94 -4.68
CA LEU A 111 -8.52 12.44 -3.35
C LEU A 111 -7.00 12.39 -3.20
N TRP A 112 -6.47 13.17 -2.27
CA TRP A 112 -5.07 13.13 -1.86
C TRP A 112 -4.92 12.26 -0.62
N VAL A 113 -3.83 11.50 -0.55
CA VAL A 113 -3.52 10.66 0.61
C VAL A 113 -2.05 10.80 0.96
N TYR A 114 -1.80 11.51 2.06
CA TYR A 114 -0.49 11.63 2.67
C TYR A 114 -0.30 10.55 3.73
N ASN A 115 0.90 9.99 3.79
CA ASN A 115 1.42 9.37 5.00
C ASN A 115 2.87 9.79 5.23
N ASP A 116 3.31 9.70 6.48
CA ASP A 116 4.60 10.20 6.93
C ASP A 116 5.77 9.23 6.72
N ALA A 117 5.56 8.06 6.13
CA ALA A 117 6.64 7.17 5.71
C ALA A 117 7.06 7.46 4.26
N ALA A 118 8.37 7.55 4.02
CA ALA A 118 8.94 7.65 2.69
C ALA A 118 9.17 6.25 2.08
N PHE A 119 8.97 6.11 0.75
CA PHE A 119 9.17 4.84 0.04
C PHE A 119 10.64 4.41 0.05
N LYS A 120 10.87 3.16 0.46
CA LYS A 120 12.15 2.49 0.26
C LYS A 120 12.27 2.00 -1.18
N ASP A 121 13.47 1.56 -1.58
CA ASP A 121 13.70 1.11 -2.95
C ASP A 121 12.89 -0.18 -3.24
N GLU A 122 12.71 -1.05 -2.25
CA GLU A 122 11.83 -2.23 -2.36
C GLU A 122 10.35 -1.86 -2.51
N ASP A 123 9.90 -0.74 -1.92
CA ASP A 123 8.51 -0.30 -2.05
C ASP A 123 8.22 0.20 -3.47
N PHE A 124 9.20 0.80 -4.15
CA PHE A 124 9.11 1.13 -5.58
C PHE A 124 9.06 -0.12 -6.47
N GLU A 125 9.84 -1.16 -6.18
CA GLU A 125 9.75 -2.43 -6.92
C GLU A 125 8.42 -3.15 -6.67
N ASN A 126 7.89 -3.01 -5.46
CA ASN A 126 6.69 -3.71 -5.03
C ASN A 126 5.40 -3.07 -5.56
N ILE A 127 5.35 -1.74 -5.70
CA ILE A 127 4.19 -1.05 -6.29
C ILE A 127 4.05 -1.28 -7.81
N GLU A 128 5.13 -1.66 -8.51
CA GLU A 128 5.05 -2.11 -9.93
C GLU A 128 4.37 -3.49 -10.07
N LYS A 129 4.31 -4.30 -9.00
CA LYS A 129 3.79 -5.68 -9.04
C LYS A 129 2.30 -5.72 -8.74
N LEU A 130 1.51 -6.32 -9.64
CA LEU A 130 0.10 -6.56 -9.41
C LEU A 130 -0.16 -7.51 -8.22
N SER A 131 -1.35 -7.35 -7.63
CA SER A 131 -1.81 -8.03 -6.42
C SER A 131 -1.56 -9.54 -6.45
N GLY A 132 -0.78 -10.05 -5.48
CA GLY A 132 -0.50 -11.48 -5.30
C GLY A 132 0.97 -11.88 -5.44
N ALA A 133 1.77 -11.13 -6.20
CA ALA A 133 3.22 -11.38 -6.31
C ALA A 133 4.03 -10.75 -5.16
N THR A 134 3.47 -9.74 -4.49
CA THR A 134 4.24 -8.72 -3.76
C THR A 134 4.58 -9.05 -2.30
N LYS A 135 3.79 -9.88 -1.60
CA LYS A 135 3.88 -10.07 -0.13
C LYS A 135 4.07 -11.53 0.33
N LYS A 136 4.57 -12.42 -0.53
CA LYS A 136 4.79 -13.84 -0.17
C LYS A 136 5.90 -14.06 0.87
N HIS A 137 6.92 -13.20 0.94
CA HIS A 137 8.09 -13.44 1.80
C HIS A 137 8.23 -12.49 3.00
N ASP A 138 7.54 -11.35 3.00
CA ASP A 138 7.54 -10.44 4.16
C ASP A 138 6.52 -10.91 5.21
N THR A 139 6.96 -11.10 6.45
CA THR A 139 6.13 -11.51 7.59
C THR A 139 5.69 -10.36 8.49
N GLU A 140 6.26 -9.18 8.30
CA GLU A 140 6.02 -8.01 9.14
C GLU A 140 5.05 -7.03 8.45
N LYS A 141 4.89 -7.14 7.12
CA LYS A 141 3.83 -6.46 6.33
C LYS A 141 2.52 -7.26 6.26
N ILE A 142 1.40 -6.56 6.28
CA ILE A 142 0.04 -7.10 6.39
C ILE A 142 -0.64 -7.18 5.00
N GLY A 143 -1.72 -7.96 4.88
CA GLY A 143 -2.62 -7.88 3.72
C GLY A 143 -2.15 -8.70 2.50
N LYS A 144 -1.72 -9.95 2.73
CA LYS A 144 -1.24 -10.89 1.69
C LYS A 144 -2.28 -11.31 0.65
N PHE A 145 -3.57 -11.17 0.98
CA PHE A 145 -4.69 -11.76 0.25
C PHE A 145 -5.66 -10.69 -0.28
N GLY A 146 -5.22 -9.74 -1.10
CA GLY A 146 -6.15 -8.78 -1.72
C GLY A 146 -5.48 -7.68 -2.54
N LEU A 147 -6.30 -6.71 -2.95
CA LEU A 147 -5.94 -5.75 -4.00
C LEU A 147 -4.72 -4.87 -3.69
N GLY A 148 -4.50 -4.50 -2.42
CA GLY A 148 -3.44 -3.58 -2.05
C GLY A 148 -3.61 -2.24 -2.78
N PHE A 149 -2.54 -1.72 -3.38
CA PHE A 149 -2.56 -0.46 -4.10
C PHE A 149 -3.62 -0.42 -5.23
N ASN A 150 -3.89 -1.52 -5.92
CA ASN A 150 -4.82 -1.54 -7.06
C ASN A 150 -6.27 -1.17 -6.68
N ALA A 151 -6.64 -1.17 -5.39
CA ALA A 151 -7.96 -0.72 -4.96
C ALA A 151 -8.26 0.76 -5.32
N VAL A 152 -7.22 1.60 -5.52
CA VAL A 152 -7.37 3.02 -5.89
C VAL A 152 -8.01 3.20 -7.27
N TYR A 153 -7.93 2.20 -8.14
CA TYR A 153 -8.54 2.23 -9.47
C TYR A 153 -10.08 2.22 -9.46
N ASN A 154 -10.72 2.04 -8.29
CA ASN A 154 -12.14 2.39 -8.14
C ASN A 154 -12.38 3.90 -8.31
N LEU A 155 -11.43 4.75 -7.87
CA LEU A 155 -11.57 6.21 -7.80
C LEU A 155 -11.00 6.95 -9.02
N THR A 156 -9.93 6.41 -9.62
CA THR A 156 -9.12 7.08 -10.66
C THR A 156 -8.62 6.10 -11.69
N ASP A 157 -8.31 6.56 -12.91
CA ASP A 157 -7.54 5.77 -13.90
C ASP A 157 -6.04 6.09 -13.86
N VAL A 158 -5.65 7.25 -13.29
CA VAL A 158 -4.28 7.79 -13.35
C VAL A 158 -3.77 8.12 -11.94
N PRO A 159 -3.50 7.12 -11.09
CA PRO A 159 -2.95 7.36 -9.76
C PRO A 159 -1.51 7.87 -9.86
N MET A 160 -1.23 8.94 -9.12
CA MET A 160 0.07 9.61 -9.09
C MET A 160 0.60 9.67 -7.66
N PHE A 161 1.92 9.74 -7.47
CA PHE A 161 2.48 10.03 -6.15
C PHE A 161 3.86 10.68 -6.19
N VAL A 162 4.20 11.33 -5.08
CA VAL A 162 5.55 11.81 -4.76
C VAL A 162 6.04 11.10 -3.49
N SER A 163 7.27 10.60 -3.52
CA SER A 163 8.01 10.21 -2.31
C SER A 163 9.51 10.31 -2.55
N ARG A 164 10.26 10.79 -1.56
CA ARG A 164 11.67 11.23 -1.73
C ARG A 164 11.73 12.18 -2.93
N ASN A 165 12.74 12.03 -3.78
CA ASN A 165 12.96 12.80 -5.00
C ASN A 165 12.25 12.22 -6.25
N TYR A 166 11.26 11.32 -6.09
CA TYR A 166 10.58 10.67 -7.21
C TYR A 166 9.12 11.08 -7.33
N PHE A 167 8.73 11.46 -8.55
CA PHE A 167 7.34 11.62 -8.98
C PHE A 167 6.97 10.46 -9.90
N VAL A 168 5.84 9.80 -9.65
CA VAL A 168 5.39 8.62 -10.39
C VAL A 168 3.96 8.82 -10.88
N VAL A 169 3.70 8.40 -12.12
CA VAL A 169 2.37 8.35 -12.73
C VAL A 169 2.15 6.97 -13.31
N PHE A 170 1.05 6.31 -12.93
CA PHE A 170 0.57 5.12 -13.65
C PHE A 170 -0.53 5.54 -14.63
N ASP A 171 -0.50 4.98 -15.84
CA ASP A 171 -1.50 5.21 -16.89
C ASP A 171 -1.75 3.88 -17.62
N PRO A 172 -2.54 2.95 -17.04
CA PRO A 172 -2.75 1.62 -17.59
C PRO A 172 -3.42 1.60 -18.97
N HIS A 173 -4.18 2.67 -19.30
CA HIS A 173 -4.80 2.87 -20.61
C HIS A 173 -3.81 3.38 -21.66
N MET A 174 -2.67 3.93 -21.24
CA MET A 174 -1.66 4.61 -22.06
C MET A 174 -2.20 5.82 -22.84
N SER A 175 -3.36 6.35 -22.46
CA SER A 175 -4.08 7.42 -23.16
C SER A 175 -3.77 8.81 -22.62
N TYR A 176 -3.27 8.92 -21.39
CA TYR A 176 -3.09 10.20 -20.68
C TYR A 176 -1.66 10.73 -20.80
N LEU A 177 -0.66 9.84 -20.71
CA LEU A 177 0.76 10.13 -20.90
C LEU A 177 1.22 10.01 -22.35
N GLY A 178 0.43 9.36 -23.21
CA GLY A 178 0.65 9.32 -24.67
C GLY A 178 2.09 8.97 -25.06
N LYS A 179 2.79 9.93 -25.67
CA LYS A 179 4.16 9.71 -26.18
C LYS A 179 5.24 9.65 -25.09
N ALA A 180 4.93 9.94 -23.84
CA ALA A 180 5.87 9.79 -22.73
C ALA A 180 6.13 8.31 -22.37
N ILE A 181 5.17 7.41 -22.65
CA ILE A 181 5.34 5.97 -22.47
C ILE A 181 6.06 5.40 -23.69
N LYS A 182 7.29 4.90 -23.48
CA LYS A 182 8.13 4.28 -24.51
C LYS A 182 8.03 2.75 -24.57
N ASN A 183 7.53 2.13 -23.52
CA ASN A 183 7.39 0.68 -23.39
C ASN A 183 5.97 0.37 -22.89
N SER A 184 5.17 -0.27 -23.73
CA SER A 184 3.78 -0.65 -23.43
C SER A 184 3.66 -1.65 -22.28
N ALA A 185 4.71 -2.45 -22.01
CA ALA A 185 4.77 -3.34 -20.85
C ALA A 185 5.02 -2.60 -19.52
N LYS A 186 5.33 -1.30 -19.55
CA LYS A 186 5.43 -0.42 -18.37
C LYS A 186 4.58 0.85 -18.58
N PRO A 187 3.25 0.74 -18.43
CA PRO A 187 2.31 1.81 -18.74
C PRO A 187 2.26 2.86 -17.62
N GLY A 188 3.29 3.70 -17.58
CA GLY A 188 3.52 4.74 -16.58
C GLY A 188 4.92 5.35 -16.71
N ILE A 189 5.23 6.33 -15.85
CA ILE A 189 6.57 6.95 -15.77
C ILE A 189 7.00 7.18 -14.32
N LYS A 190 8.32 7.16 -14.11
CA LYS A 190 8.99 7.56 -12.86
C LYS A 190 10.03 8.62 -13.19
N ILE A 191 9.81 9.83 -12.69
CA ILE A 191 10.66 11.02 -12.89
C ILE A 191 11.49 11.25 -11.63
N ASN A 192 12.77 11.60 -11.79
CA ASN A 192 13.62 12.02 -10.68
C ASN A 192 13.63 13.55 -10.62
N LEU A 193 12.85 14.13 -9.70
CA LEU A 193 12.64 15.58 -9.58
C LEU A 193 13.93 16.38 -9.37
N GLN A 194 15.00 15.78 -8.82
CA GLN A 194 16.31 16.42 -8.68
C GLN A 194 17.16 16.33 -9.96
N LYS A 195 17.14 15.19 -10.67
CA LYS A 195 17.99 14.97 -11.86
C LYS A 195 17.38 15.52 -13.15
N ASP A 196 16.05 15.51 -13.26
CA ASP A 196 15.32 15.86 -14.47
C ASP A 196 14.82 17.31 -14.49
N ALA A 197 14.96 18.07 -13.38
CA ALA A 197 14.41 19.43 -13.19
C ALA A 197 14.55 20.36 -14.42
N GLY A 198 15.76 20.44 -15.00
CA GLY A 198 16.06 21.27 -16.18
C GLY A 198 15.34 20.87 -17.48
N ARG A 199 14.60 19.76 -17.49
CA ARG A 199 13.68 19.35 -18.57
C ARG A 199 12.21 19.53 -18.19
N LEU A 200 11.91 19.49 -16.89
CA LEU A 200 10.54 19.56 -16.36
C LEU A 200 9.92 20.97 -16.42
N TRP A 201 10.70 22.03 -16.64
CA TRP A 201 10.16 23.39 -16.80
C TRP A 201 9.09 23.45 -17.90
N GLN A 202 9.24 22.70 -18.98
CA GLN A 202 8.26 22.66 -20.08
C GLN A 202 6.89 22.12 -19.62
N CYS A 203 6.84 21.38 -18.53
CA CYS A 203 5.64 20.80 -17.93
C CYS A 203 5.34 21.27 -16.50
N GLU A 204 5.63 22.55 -16.15
CA GLU A 204 5.39 23.08 -14.79
C GLU A 204 3.96 22.89 -14.27
N ASP A 205 2.94 23.00 -15.14
CA ASP A 205 1.53 22.89 -14.73
C ASP A 205 1.19 21.49 -14.22
N GLN A 206 1.97 20.47 -14.63
CA GLN A 206 1.81 19.10 -14.16
C GLN A 206 1.92 19.01 -12.63
N PHE A 207 2.81 19.82 -12.06
CA PHE A 207 3.22 19.75 -10.66
C PHE A 207 2.47 20.76 -9.78
N LYS A 208 2.00 21.88 -10.33
CA LYS A 208 1.33 22.98 -9.59
C LYS A 208 0.36 22.54 -8.50
N PRO A 209 -0.55 21.56 -8.68
CA PRO A 209 -1.51 21.21 -7.62
C PRO A 209 -0.92 20.45 -6.43
N PHE A 210 0.31 19.92 -6.53
CA PHE A 210 1.02 19.30 -5.40
C PHE A 210 1.51 20.36 -4.40
N ASN A 211 1.77 21.58 -4.86
CA ASN A 211 2.33 22.66 -4.04
C ASN A 211 1.33 23.11 -2.96
N GLY A 212 1.83 23.33 -1.75
CA GLY A 212 1.08 23.60 -0.52
C GLY A 212 0.28 22.41 0.04
N ILE A 213 0.31 21.22 -0.58
CA ILE A 213 -0.41 20.05 -0.06
C ILE A 213 0.46 19.31 0.96
N PHE A 214 0.11 19.48 2.24
CA PHE A 214 0.78 18.85 3.39
C PHE A 214 2.31 19.07 3.44
N GLY A 215 2.79 20.22 2.96
CA GLY A 215 4.21 20.57 2.92
C GLY A 215 4.96 20.04 1.70
N CYS A 216 4.26 19.45 0.71
CA CYS A 216 4.83 19.15 -0.58
C CYS A 216 4.99 20.46 -1.38
N GLU A 217 6.19 20.71 -1.88
CA GLU A 217 6.53 21.83 -2.75
C GLU A 217 7.42 21.30 -3.87
N ILE A 218 6.88 21.21 -5.08
CA ILE A 218 7.63 20.87 -6.29
C ILE A 218 7.96 22.19 -6.99
N ASP A 219 9.16 22.67 -6.75
CA ASP A 219 9.69 23.92 -7.26
C ASP A 219 10.94 23.61 -8.08
N LEU A 220 10.77 23.60 -9.40
CA LEU A 220 11.79 23.12 -10.33
C LEU A 220 13.07 23.98 -10.35
N ASP A 221 13.04 25.18 -9.75
CA ASP A 221 14.21 26.04 -9.56
C ASP A 221 14.97 25.73 -8.25
N LYS A 222 14.38 24.96 -7.32
CA LYS A 222 15.05 24.51 -6.09
C LYS A 222 16.04 23.38 -6.37
N LYS A 223 17.18 23.44 -5.66
CA LYS A 223 18.21 22.40 -5.67
C LYS A 223 17.75 21.07 -5.05
N ASP A 224 16.78 21.11 -4.14
CA ASP A 224 16.18 19.92 -3.55
C ASP A 224 14.66 19.97 -3.70
N ASN A 225 14.12 18.92 -4.34
CA ASN A 225 12.71 18.63 -4.53
C ASN A 225 12.37 17.25 -3.92
N SER A 226 13.03 16.89 -2.81
CA SER A 226 12.70 15.71 -2.03
C SER A 226 11.51 15.95 -1.10
N PHE A 227 10.64 14.96 -0.99
CA PHE A 227 9.51 14.96 -0.08
C PHE A 227 9.70 13.91 1.02
N ASP A 228 9.68 14.36 2.28
CA ASP A 228 9.79 13.50 3.46
C ASP A 228 8.41 12.93 3.84
N GLY A 229 8.14 11.75 3.30
CA GLY A 229 6.86 11.05 3.38
C GLY A 229 6.43 10.52 2.01
N THR A 230 5.15 10.22 1.87
CA THR A 230 4.53 9.81 0.61
C THR A 230 3.20 10.53 0.42
N LEU A 231 3.05 11.24 -0.69
CA LEU A 231 1.83 11.94 -1.07
C LEU A 231 1.27 11.36 -2.36
N PHE A 232 0.17 10.61 -2.25
CA PHE A 232 -0.62 10.16 -3.40
C PHE A 232 -1.62 11.23 -3.83
N ARG A 233 -1.84 11.34 -5.14
CA ARG A 233 -2.94 12.07 -5.78
C ARG A 233 -3.75 11.09 -6.63
N PHE A 234 -5.06 11.03 -6.38
CA PHE A 234 -6.01 10.27 -7.18
C PHE A 234 -7.01 11.25 -7.82
N PRO A 235 -6.76 11.75 -9.05
CA PRO A 235 -7.73 12.55 -9.80
C PRO A 235 -9.03 11.77 -9.95
N LEU A 236 -10.15 12.35 -9.53
CA LEU A 236 -11.41 11.62 -9.48
C LEU A 236 -11.95 11.41 -10.90
N ARG A 237 -12.24 10.15 -11.23
CA ARG A 237 -12.81 9.80 -12.53
C ARG A 237 -14.14 10.53 -12.71
N THR A 238 -14.23 11.32 -13.78
CA THR A 238 -15.45 12.02 -14.17
C THR A 238 -16.46 11.07 -14.83
N ALA A 239 -17.72 11.50 -14.96
CA ALA A 239 -18.75 10.70 -15.63
C ALA A 239 -18.48 10.44 -17.13
N GLU A 240 -17.64 11.26 -17.78
CA GLU A 240 -17.22 11.02 -19.17
C GLU A 240 -16.08 10.00 -19.23
N GLN A 241 -15.03 10.19 -18.42
CA GLN A 241 -13.93 9.22 -18.30
C GLN A 241 -14.41 7.84 -17.87
N ALA A 242 -15.42 7.76 -17.01
CA ALA A 242 -16.06 6.50 -16.63
C ALA A 242 -16.57 5.72 -17.83
N ARG A 243 -17.22 6.35 -18.80
CA ARG A 243 -17.70 5.69 -20.04
C ARG A 243 -16.56 5.09 -20.86
N GLN A 244 -15.41 5.77 -20.87
CA GLN A 244 -14.25 5.40 -21.68
C GLN A 244 -13.29 4.45 -20.95
N SER A 245 -13.37 4.35 -19.62
CA SER A 245 -12.46 3.52 -18.82
C SER A 245 -12.74 2.03 -18.99
N GLU A 246 -11.80 1.34 -19.66
CA GLU A 246 -11.69 -0.13 -19.64
C GLU A 246 -11.48 -0.72 -18.21
N ILE A 247 -11.15 0.09 -17.19
CA ILE A 247 -10.88 -0.39 -15.83
C ILE A 247 -12.15 -0.37 -14.96
N LYS A 248 -12.85 0.76 -14.87
CA LYS A 248 -14.03 0.89 -14.01
C LYS A 248 -14.98 1.99 -14.50
N GLN A 249 -16.22 1.61 -14.77
CA GLN A 249 -17.30 2.47 -15.25
C GLN A 249 -18.00 3.27 -14.12
N LEU A 250 -17.31 3.47 -12.98
CA LEU A 250 -17.79 4.26 -11.84
C LEU A 250 -17.07 5.62 -11.81
N TYR A 251 -17.78 6.68 -11.45
CA TYR A 251 -17.26 8.04 -11.32
C TYR A 251 -17.45 8.58 -9.90
N TYR A 252 -16.64 9.56 -9.51
CA TYR A 252 -16.74 10.22 -8.21
C TYR A 252 -16.95 11.73 -8.38
N ASN A 253 -18.17 12.17 -8.10
CA ASN A 253 -18.49 13.59 -7.91
C ASN A 253 -18.46 13.96 -6.40
N ASP A 254 -18.74 15.22 -6.08
CA ASP A 254 -18.81 15.70 -4.69
C ASP A 254 -19.75 14.86 -3.79
N HIS A 255 -20.91 14.44 -4.31
CA HIS A 255 -21.87 13.63 -3.55
C HIS A 255 -21.31 12.22 -3.23
N GLU A 256 -20.73 11.53 -4.21
CA GLU A 256 -20.12 10.22 -3.98
C GLU A 256 -18.86 10.31 -3.10
N MET A 257 -18.08 11.38 -3.21
CA MET A 257 -16.96 11.64 -2.30
C MET A 257 -17.43 11.89 -0.86
N ARG A 258 -18.50 12.67 -0.64
CA ARG A 258 -19.08 12.87 0.68
C ARG A 258 -19.60 11.56 1.28
N LYS A 259 -20.24 10.68 0.49
CA LYS A 259 -20.61 9.33 0.93
C LYS A 259 -19.39 8.50 1.33
N LEU A 260 -18.35 8.45 0.51
CA LEU A 260 -17.11 7.72 0.78
C LEU A 260 -16.48 8.17 2.12
N LEU A 261 -16.40 9.49 2.34
CA LEU A 261 -15.91 10.05 3.60
C LEU A 261 -16.86 9.75 4.78
N GLN A 262 -18.18 9.79 4.58
CA GLN A 262 -19.14 9.36 5.61
C GLN A 262 -18.98 7.88 5.97
N MET A 263 -18.72 6.98 5.02
CA MET A 263 -18.42 5.56 5.33
C MET A 263 -17.16 5.43 6.20
N PHE A 264 -16.14 6.28 5.99
CA PHE A 264 -14.97 6.34 6.87
C PHE A 264 -15.36 6.73 8.30
N LEU A 265 -16.19 7.77 8.49
CA LEU A 265 -16.62 8.21 9.82
C LEU A 265 -17.31 7.09 10.62
N HIS A 266 -18.15 6.29 9.95
CA HIS A 266 -18.81 5.13 10.57
C HIS A 266 -17.81 4.02 10.95
N GLY A 267 -16.79 3.78 10.13
CA GLY A 267 -15.76 2.75 10.38
C GLY A 267 -14.63 3.18 11.32
N ALA A 268 -14.47 4.48 11.59
CA ALA A 268 -13.32 5.03 12.32
C ALA A 268 -13.17 4.46 13.75
N LYS A 269 -14.28 4.20 14.45
CA LYS A 269 -14.31 3.78 15.87
C LYS A 269 -13.54 2.51 16.18
N SER A 270 -13.38 1.62 15.20
CA SER A 270 -12.61 0.38 15.33
C SER A 270 -11.40 0.30 14.40
N LEU A 271 -11.18 1.31 13.53
CA LEU A 271 -10.18 1.28 12.46
C LEU A 271 -8.76 1.03 13.00
N LEU A 272 -8.37 1.73 14.07
CA LEU A 272 -6.99 1.71 14.59
C LEU A 272 -6.78 0.72 15.76
N VAL A 273 -7.71 -0.19 16.04
CA VAL A 273 -7.61 -1.09 17.21
C VAL A 273 -6.36 -1.98 17.10
N PHE A 274 -6.13 -2.61 15.94
CA PHE A 274 -5.04 -3.58 15.73
C PHE A 274 -3.88 -3.08 14.84
N THR A 275 -3.88 -1.81 14.39
CA THR A 275 -2.75 -1.20 13.67
C THR A 275 -1.44 -1.31 14.45
N GLN A 276 -0.33 -1.56 13.76
CA GLN A 276 0.99 -1.70 14.39
C GLN A 276 1.65 -0.33 14.61
N ASN A 277 1.54 0.57 13.63
CA ASN A 277 2.30 1.82 13.54
C ASN A 277 1.41 3.07 13.43
N VAL A 278 0.30 3.01 12.66
CA VAL A 278 -0.60 4.17 12.48
C VAL A 278 -1.35 4.46 13.77
N LEU A 279 -1.02 5.59 14.38
CA LEU A 279 -1.66 6.14 15.57
C LEU A 279 -2.74 7.17 15.22
N ARG A 280 -2.68 7.81 14.05
CA ARG A 280 -3.52 8.96 13.70
C ARG A 280 -4.01 8.89 12.26
N VAL A 281 -5.30 9.12 12.04
CA VAL A 281 -5.86 9.31 10.69
C VAL A 281 -6.77 10.53 10.65
N GLY A 282 -6.51 11.45 9.73
CA GLY A 282 -7.28 12.68 9.54
C GLY A 282 -8.00 12.75 8.19
N ILE A 283 -9.17 13.38 8.16
CA ILE A 283 -9.89 13.82 6.95
C ILE A 283 -9.81 15.34 6.87
N TYR A 284 -9.39 15.84 5.72
CA TYR A 284 -9.25 17.26 5.38
C TYR A 284 -10.09 17.61 4.15
N ASN A 285 -10.40 18.90 3.99
CA ASN A 285 -11.03 19.44 2.79
C ASN A 285 -10.31 20.70 2.29
N LEU A 286 -10.20 20.83 0.99
CA LEU A 286 -9.70 22.02 0.29
C LEU A 286 -10.74 22.46 -0.76
N PRO A 287 -11.54 23.51 -0.48
CA PRO A 287 -12.56 23.99 -1.41
C PRO A 287 -12.00 24.53 -2.72
N ASN A 288 -12.79 24.50 -3.79
CA ASN A 288 -12.44 24.99 -5.13
C ASN A 288 -12.10 26.50 -5.18
N ILE A 289 -12.41 27.26 -4.13
CA ILE A 289 -12.17 28.71 -4.03
C ILE A 289 -10.78 29.09 -3.47
N SER A 290 -9.88 28.13 -3.26
CA SER A 290 -8.56 28.37 -2.64
C SER A 290 -7.37 28.16 -3.60
N PRO A 291 -7.22 28.95 -4.70
CA PRO A 291 -6.16 28.73 -5.69
C PRO A 291 -4.77 29.24 -5.26
N HIS A 292 -4.67 30.41 -4.60
CA HIS A 292 -3.39 31.11 -4.42
C HIS A 292 -2.57 30.70 -3.19
N ASN A 293 -3.18 30.00 -2.23
CA ASN A 293 -2.50 29.40 -1.09
C ASN A 293 -3.39 28.26 -0.57
N PRO A 294 -3.19 27.01 -1.02
CA PRO A 294 -4.02 25.91 -0.60
C PRO A 294 -3.74 25.59 0.87
N GLN A 295 -4.77 25.70 1.70
CA GLN A 295 -4.70 25.43 3.14
C GLN A 295 -5.69 24.29 3.48
N PRO A 296 -5.25 23.02 3.42
CA PRO A 296 -6.08 21.86 3.78
C PRO A 296 -6.69 22.01 5.18
N SER A 297 -8.02 22.12 5.25
CA SER A 297 -8.73 22.31 6.52
C SER A 297 -9.09 20.95 7.15
N LEU A 298 -8.66 20.70 8.39
CA LEU A 298 -9.02 19.47 9.11
C LEU A 298 -10.53 19.47 9.39
N LEU A 299 -11.20 18.36 9.05
CA LEU A 299 -12.62 18.13 9.34
C LEU A 299 -12.81 17.12 10.47
N PHE A 300 -12.09 16.00 10.42
CA PHE A 300 -12.24 14.90 11.37
C PHE A 300 -10.89 14.23 11.61
N GLN A 301 -10.66 13.76 12.83
CA GLN A 301 -9.48 12.95 13.18
C GLN A 301 -9.87 11.80 14.10
N VAL A 302 -9.36 10.61 13.80
CA VAL A 302 -9.34 9.47 14.72
C VAL A 302 -7.92 9.23 15.21
N THR A 303 -7.74 9.08 16.52
CA THR A 303 -6.45 8.81 17.15
C THR A 303 -6.50 7.59 18.07
N LYS A 304 -5.41 6.81 18.07
CA LYS A 304 -5.13 5.68 18.94
C LYS A 304 -4.18 6.13 20.04
N SER A 305 -4.53 5.95 21.31
CA SER A 305 -3.65 6.27 22.43
C SER A 305 -3.71 5.22 23.54
N GLN A 306 -2.63 5.12 24.32
CA GLN A 306 -2.57 4.26 25.49
C GLN A 306 -3.56 4.74 26.57
N ALA A 307 -4.22 3.80 27.24
CA ALA A 307 -4.85 4.04 28.54
C ALA A 307 -4.07 3.36 29.68
N LYS A 308 -3.79 2.06 29.50
CA LYS A 308 -3.08 1.22 30.48
C LYS A 308 -2.41 0.05 29.77
N ILE A 309 -1.33 -0.48 30.31
CA ILE A 309 -0.77 -1.76 29.90
C ILE A 309 -0.94 -2.73 31.09
N GLN A 310 -1.63 -3.85 30.85
CA GLN A 310 -1.84 -4.92 31.82
C GLN A 310 -0.72 -5.95 31.74
N ARG A 311 -0.17 -6.18 30.54
CA ARG A 311 0.96 -7.06 30.26
C ARG A 311 1.77 -6.47 29.13
N GLU A 312 2.99 -6.03 29.46
CA GLU A 312 3.95 -5.51 28.48
C GLU A 312 4.36 -6.58 27.46
N LEU A 313 4.64 -6.13 26.24
CA LEU A 313 5.36 -6.88 25.23
C LEU A 313 6.86 -6.84 25.57
N SER A 314 7.32 -7.78 26.37
CA SER A 314 8.70 -7.82 26.93
C SER A 314 9.82 -8.17 25.93
N PHE A 315 9.65 -7.83 24.64
CA PHE A 315 10.55 -8.23 23.54
C PHE A 315 11.13 -7.01 22.80
N PRO A 316 12.35 -7.11 22.23
CA PRO A 316 12.93 -6.03 21.45
C PRO A 316 12.13 -5.71 20.17
N VAL A 317 11.51 -4.52 20.16
CA VAL A 317 10.83 -3.94 19.00
C VAL A 317 11.72 -2.89 18.35
N THR A 318 11.88 -3.00 17.03
CA THR A 318 12.52 -2.02 16.17
C THR A 318 11.44 -1.08 15.64
N LEU A 319 11.44 0.18 16.09
CA LEU A 319 10.50 1.18 15.60
C LEU A 319 10.94 1.74 14.24
N PRO A 320 10.00 2.21 13.39
CA PRO A 320 10.33 2.94 12.17
C PRO A 320 10.90 4.34 12.49
N ALA A 321 11.65 4.94 11.55
CA ALA A 321 12.24 6.28 11.72
C ALA A 321 11.18 7.39 11.94
N THR A 322 9.98 7.20 11.39
CA THR A 322 8.79 8.03 11.64
C THR A 322 8.39 8.12 13.11
N ALA A 323 8.84 7.19 13.96
CA ALA A 323 8.61 7.23 15.40
C ALA A 323 9.53 8.22 16.14
N GLU A 324 10.63 8.68 15.54
CA GLU A 324 11.60 9.57 16.19
C GLU A 324 11.00 10.93 16.57
N LYS A 325 10.02 11.40 15.79
CA LYS A 325 9.24 12.63 16.04
C LYS A 325 8.10 12.47 17.06
N LEU A 326 7.80 11.25 17.51
CA LEU A 326 6.78 10.98 18.52
C LEU A 326 7.33 11.21 19.93
N SER A 327 6.45 11.47 20.90
CA SER A 327 6.85 11.57 22.32
C SER A 327 7.42 10.23 22.84
N LYS A 328 8.16 10.25 23.96
CA LYS A 328 8.71 9.01 24.54
C LYS A 328 7.60 8.04 24.95
N GLU A 329 6.47 8.57 25.41
CA GLU A 329 5.26 7.86 25.79
C GLU A 329 4.59 7.24 24.56
N GLU A 330 4.46 8.00 23.47
CA GLU A 330 3.96 7.50 22.19
C GLU A 330 4.87 6.43 21.59
N GLN A 331 6.20 6.61 21.61
CA GLN A 331 7.17 5.60 21.17
C GLN A 331 7.07 4.31 22.01
N TYR A 332 6.92 4.42 23.33
CA TYR A 332 6.74 3.26 24.21
C TYR A 332 5.40 2.55 23.93
N PHE A 333 4.31 3.29 23.71
CA PHE A 333 3.02 2.72 23.28
C PHE A 333 3.12 2.04 21.91
N LEU A 334 3.85 2.62 20.97
CA LEU A 334 4.09 2.07 19.64
C LEU A 334 4.83 0.72 19.70
N LYS A 335 5.78 0.58 20.65
CA LYS A 335 6.44 -0.71 20.93
C LYS A 335 5.43 -1.76 21.40
N GLN A 336 4.45 -1.40 22.24
CA GLN A 336 3.42 -2.34 22.67
C GLN A 336 2.49 -2.77 21.53
N CYS A 337 2.17 -1.85 20.60
CA CYS A 337 1.34 -2.13 19.42
C CYS A 337 1.98 -3.12 18.44
N ASN A 338 3.31 -3.13 18.34
CA ASN A 338 4.12 -3.91 17.39
C ASN A 338 4.22 -5.42 17.70
N PHE A 339 3.11 -6.05 18.09
CA PHE A 339 3.02 -7.47 18.40
C PHE A 339 3.34 -8.38 17.21
N LEU A 340 2.95 -7.99 15.98
CA LEU A 340 3.24 -8.77 14.78
C LEU A 340 4.75 -8.89 14.55
N GLN A 341 5.51 -7.79 14.66
CA GLN A 341 6.96 -7.83 14.50
C GLN A 341 7.62 -8.83 15.46
N VAL A 342 7.22 -8.81 16.73
CA VAL A 342 7.74 -9.74 17.75
C VAL A 342 7.34 -11.18 17.45
N ALA A 343 6.07 -11.42 17.08
CA ALA A 343 5.60 -12.75 16.71
C ALA A 343 6.35 -13.29 15.49
N SER A 344 6.55 -12.48 14.44
CA SER A 344 7.28 -12.85 13.22
C SER A 344 8.74 -13.21 13.51
N LYS A 345 9.44 -12.41 14.32
CA LYS A 345 10.80 -12.74 14.81
C LYS A 345 10.80 -14.08 15.55
N CYS A 346 9.92 -14.23 16.54
CA CYS A 346 9.79 -15.46 17.33
C CYS A 346 9.41 -16.69 16.50
N THR A 347 8.62 -16.54 15.42
CA THR A 347 8.28 -17.63 14.50
C THR A 347 9.49 -18.14 13.72
N ARG A 348 10.31 -17.22 13.20
CA ARG A 348 11.56 -17.58 12.51
C ARG A 348 12.50 -18.32 13.47
N ASP A 349 12.74 -17.77 14.66
CA ASP A 349 13.57 -18.39 15.70
C ASP A 349 13.04 -19.76 16.15
N ALA A 350 11.72 -19.91 16.32
CA ALA A 350 11.09 -21.14 16.77
C ALA A 350 11.08 -22.26 15.72
N ARG A 351 11.13 -21.91 14.42
CA ARG A 351 11.34 -22.84 13.31
C ARG A 351 12.79 -23.30 13.25
N ASP A 352 13.74 -22.36 13.35
CA ASP A 352 15.16 -22.61 13.06
C ASP A 352 15.92 -23.19 14.27
N HIS A 353 15.55 -22.83 15.51
CA HIS A 353 16.32 -23.15 16.72
C HIS A 353 15.51 -23.79 17.87
N GLY A 354 14.19 -23.96 17.73
CA GLY A 354 13.36 -24.62 18.74
C GLY A 354 13.17 -23.84 20.04
N VAL A 355 12.40 -22.75 20.00
CA VAL A 355 12.09 -21.91 21.18
C VAL A 355 11.03 -22.58 22.09
N ASP A 356 11.22 -22.53 23.41
CA ASP A 356 10.25 -23.01 24.41
C ASP A 356 8.87 -22.33 24.22
N PRO A 357 7.79 -23.09 23.93
CA PRO A 357 6.43 -22.58 23.74
C PRO A 357 5.89 -21.70 24.88
N ARG A 358 6.42 -21.83 26.11
CA ARG A 358 6.04 -20.98 27.25
C ARG A 358 6.54 -19.55 27.10
N LYS A 359 7.67 -19.36 26.41
CA LYS A 359 8.29 -18.06 26.12
C LYS A 359 7.64 -17.29 24.97
N PHE A 360 6.68 -17.88 24.25
CA PHE A 360 6.03 -17.18 23.13
C PHE A 360 5.34 -15.88 23.58
N PRO A 361 5.40 -14.81 22.79
CA PRO A 361 4.96 -13.47 23.17
C PRO A 361 3.47 -13.41 23.47
N LYS A 362 3.12 -12.63 24.49
CA LYS A 362 1.75 -12.27 24.90
C LYS A 362 1.76 -10.81 25.33
N SER A 363 0.76 -10.03 24.93
CA SER A 363 0.59 -8.65 25.42
C SER A 363 -0.88 -8.39 25.76
N SER A 364 -1.11 -7.39 26.61
CA SER A 364 -2.47 -7.01 27.03
C SER A 364 -2.47 -5.55 27.41
N MET A 365 -3.27 -4.75 26.72
CA MET A 365 -3.30 -3.30 26.88
C MET A 365 -4.71 -2.74 26.71
N THR A 366 -4.99 -1.65 27.40
CA THR A 366 -6.18 -0.83 27.15
C THR A 366 -5.84 0.33 26.23
N VAL A 367 -6.54 0.40 25.10
CA VAL A 367 -6.37 1.38 24.02
C VAL A 367 -7.59 2.30 24.00
N ASN A 368 -7.36 3.60 23.86
CA ASN A 368 -8.41 4.57 23.56
C ASN A 368 -8.40 4.87 22.05
N ILE A 369 -9.57 4.80 21.43
CA ILE A 369 -9.83 5.33 20.09
C ILE A 369 -10.65 6.61 20.28
N ASN A 370 -10.07 7.75 19.91
CA ASN A 370 -10.68 9.07 20.09
C ASN A 370 -11.06 9.61 18.71
N CYS A 371 -12.35 9.75 18.45
CA CYS A 371 -12.91 10.32 17.23
C CYS A 371 -13.30 11.78 17.51
N ASN A 372 -12.68 12.73 16.81
CA ASN A 372 -12.86 14.16 17.03
C ASN A 372 -13.22 14.88 15.73
N PHE A 373 -14.31 15.63 15.72
CA PHE A 373 -14.65 16.58 14.66
C PHE A 373 -14.13 17.97 14.99
N THR A 374 -13.77 18.73 13.96
CA THR A 374 -13.59 20.17 14.07
C THR A 374 -14.94 20.88 13.85
N LYS A 375 -15.02 22.18 14.17
CA LYS A 375 -16.22 23.00 13.88
C LYS A 375 -16.55 23.02 12.38
N SER A 376 -15.55 23.04 11.50
CA SER A 376 -15.74 22.90 10.05
C SER A 376 -16.21 21.50 9.66
N GLY A 377 -15.69 20.45 10.29
CA GLY A 377 -16.14 19.06 10.08
C GLY A 377 -17.59 18.81 10.44
N LEU A 378 -18.04 19.28 11.61
CA LEU A 378 -19.44 19.19 12.03
C LEU A 378 -20.38 19.82 10.99
N LYS A 379 -20.03 21.01 10.48
CA LYS A 379 -20.78 21.69 9.42
C LYS A 379 -20.71 20.94 8.08
N TYR A 380 -19.53 20.46 7.69
CA TYR A 380 -19.29 19.80 6.40
C TYR A 380 -20.04 18.47 6.26
N PHE A 381 -20.11 17.68 7.35
CA PHE A 381 -20.79 16.40 7.39
C PHE A 381 -22.23 16.46 7.93
N ASN A 382 -22.71 17.65 8.33
CA ASN A 382 -23.99 17.86 9.00
C ASN A 382 -24.18 16.95 10.25
N VAL A 383 -23.13 16.87 11.08
CA VAL A 383 -23.08 16.03 12.28
C VAL A 383 -23.48 16.85 13.51
N ASN A 384 -24.27 16.25 14.39
CA ASN A 384 -24.69 16.87 15.65
C ASN A 384 -23.47 17.18 16.55
N SER A 385 -23.39 18.38 17.12
CA SER A 385 -22.29 18.81 17.99
C SER A 385 -22.09 17.93 19.23
N ARG A 386 -23.10 17.17 19.67
CA ARG A 386 -22.95 16.14 20.71
C ARG A 386 -21.97 15.02 20.35
N LEU A 387 -21.67 14.84 19.05
CA LEU A 387 -20.69 13.89 18.53
C LEU A 387 -19.35 14.56 18.20
N GLU A 388 -19.09 15.81 18.64
CA GLU A 388 -17.81 16.51 18.42
C GLU A 388 -16.62 15.68 18.90
N LYS A 389 -16.75 14.99 20.04
CA LYS A 389 -15.73 14.12 20.61
C LYS A 389 -16.35 12.84 21.13
N GLU A 390 -15.90 11.71 20.61
CA GLU A 390 -16.28 10.38 21.08
C GLU A 390 -15.02 9.58 21.43
N LYS A 391 -15.04 8.92 22.59
CA LYS A 391 -13.94 8.10 23.08
C LYS A 391 -14.43 6.68 23.30
N ILE A 392 -13.86 5.73 22.57
CA ILE A 392 -14.12 4.30 22.71
C ILE A 392 -12.88 3.65 23.33
N THR A 393 -13.04 3.00 24.48
CA THR A 393 -11.95 2.30 25.15
C THR A 393 -12.07 0.81 24.87
N TRP A 394 -10.96 0.16 24.51
CA TRP A 394 -10.87 -1.26 24.16
C TRP A 394 -9.82 -1.94 25.04
N LEU A 395 -10.14 -3.11 25.61
CA LEU A 395 -9.14 -4.03 26.13
C LEU A 395 -8.70 -4.94 24.99
N VAL A 396 -7.44 -4.81 24.57
CA VAL A 396 -6.82 -5.57 23.49
C VAL A 396 -5.84 -6.57 24.09
N VAL A 397 -6.02 -7.85 23.78
CA VAL A 397 -5.18 -8.96 24.26
C VAL A 397 -4.63 -9.71 23.06
N SER A 398 -3.31 -9.79 22.94
CA SER A 398 -2.63 -10.50 21.85
C SER A 398 -1.85 -11.70 22.39
N SER A 399 -1.87 -12.80 21.64
CA SER A 399 -1.16 -14.02 21.98
C SER A 399 -0.66 -14.72 20.72
N MET A 400 0.51 -15.33 20.83
CA MET A 400 1.05 -16.23 19.82
C MET A 400 0.67 -17.67 20.18
N GLY A 401 0.09 -18.37 19.20
CA GLY A 401 -0.27 -19.78 19.28
C GLY A 401 0.99 -20.64 19.36
N ASN A 402 0.94 -21.66 20.21
CA ASN A 402 2.12 -22.38 20.66
C ASN A 402 1.98 -23.91 20.58
N GLY A 403 0.91 -24.39 19.96
CA GLY A 403 0.68 -25.78 19.60
C GLY A 403 0.49 -25.91 18.09
N GLN A 404 -0.75 -26.23 17.67
CA GLN A 404 -1.08 -26.55 16.29
C GLN A 404 -0.70 -25.45 15.29
N ALA A 405 -0.83 -24.16 15.63
CA ALA A 405 -0.52 -23.08 14.70
C ALA A 405 0.98 -22.95 14.43
N MET A 406 1.81 -23.12 15.45
CA MET A 406 3.25 -23.20 15.27
C MET A 406 3.67 -24.47 14.52
N GLN A 407 3.01 -25.60 14.78
CA GLN A 407 3.31 -26.85 14.06
C GLN A 407 2.94 -26.74 12.57
N PHE A 408 1.80 -26.15 12.23
CA PHE A 408 1.37 -25.93 10.85
C PHE A 408 2.37 -25.06 10.06
N VAL A 409 2.95 -24.02 10.68
CA VAL A 409 4.01 -23.22 10.06
C VAL A 409 5.25 -24.08 9.73
N LYS A 410 5.65 -24.96 10.66
CA LYS A 410 6.80 -25.85 10.49
C LYS A 410 6.57 -26.90 9.42
N ASP A 411 5.45 -27.61 9.48
CA ASP A 411 5.11 -28.73 8.59
C ASP A 411 5.03 -28.30 7.12
N ASN A 412 4.55 -27.08 6.87
CA ASN A 412 4.39 -26.55 5.52
C ASN A 412 5.59 -25.68 5.06
N ASN A 413 6.55 -25.41 5.96
CA ASN A 413 7.68 -24.50 5.77
C ASN A 413 7.30 -23.12 5.17
N ASP A 414 6.06 -22.67 5.39
CA ASP A 414 5.58 -21.40 4.86
C ASP A 414 6.10 -20.27 5.74
N THR A 415 7.19 -19.66 5.28
CA THR A 415 7.87 -18.55 5.96
C THR A 415 7.01 -17.30 6.06
N SER A 416 5.81 -17.29 5.48
CA SER A 416 4.89 -16.16 5.42
C SER A 416 3.81 -16.24 6.51
N LEU A 417 3.57 -17.41 7.09
CA LEU A 417 2.59 -17.59 8.16
C LEU A 417 3.19 -17.24 9.54
N VAL A 418 2.38 -16.54 10.34
CA VAL A 418 2.74 -16.13 11.71
C VAL A 418 1.56 -16.54 12.60
N PRO A 419 1.75 -17.40 13.62
CA PRO A 419 0.67 -17.92 14.47
C PRO A 419 0.27 -16.88 15.52
N SER A 420 0.00 -15.65 15.10
CA SER A 420 -0.32 -14.51 15.94
C SER A 420 -1.80 -14.15 15.83
N ALA A 421 -2.44 -13.94 16.98
CA ALA A 421 -3.80 -13.43 17.03
C ALA A 421 -3.97 -12.39 18.14
N GLY A 422 -5.04 -11.60 18.04
CA GLY A 422 -5.52 -10.75 19.11
C GLY A 422 -7.03 -10.79 19.23
N VAL A 423 -7.53 -10.41 20.40
CA VAL A 423 -8.95 -10.18 20.66
C VAL A 423 -9.14 -8.80 21.26
N ALA A 424 -10.29 -8.17 21.00
CA ALA A 424 -10.65 -6.89 21.61
C ALA A 424 -12.11 -6.85 22.07
N VAL A 425 -12.32 -6.40 23.30
CA VAL A 425 -13.63 -6.14 23.91
C VAL A 425 -13.73 -4.67 24.26
N GLN A 426 -14.91 -4.08 24.10
CA GLN A 426 -15.15 -2.70 24.49
C GLN A 426 -15.19 -2.59 26.02
N LEU A 427 -14.57 -1.55 26.57
CA LEU A 427 -14.64 -1.22 27.99
C LEU A 427 -15.56 -0.01 28.19
N VAL A 428 -16.58 -0.17 29.03
CA VAL A 428 -17.54 0.88 29.39
C VAL A 428 -17.27 1.34 30.82
N PRO A 429 -17.16 2.65 31.10
CA PRO A 429 -16.97 3.15 32.45
C PRO A 429 -18.21 2.89 33.31
N LYS A 430 -18.00 2.43 34.56
CA LYS A 430 -19.08 2.21 35.54
C LYS A 430 -19.03 3.22 36.67
N GLU A 431 -17.84 3.41 37.23
CA GLU A 431 -17.49 4.31 38.35
C GLU A 431 -16.07 4.84 38.07
N SER A 432 -15.58 5.82 38.86
CA SER A 432 -14.21 6.33 38.74
C SER A 432 -13.16 5.21 38.68
N ASP A 433 -12.41 5.18 37.58
CA ASP A 433 -11.39 4.19 37.20
C ASP A 433 -11.82 2.70 37.15
N LYS A 434 -13.12 2.39 37.26
CA LYS A 434 -13.67 1.05 37.04
C LYS A 434 -14.35 0.93 35.69
N PHE A 435 -13.80 0.05 34.85
CA PHE A 435 -14.37 -0.33 33.56
C PHE A 435 -14.99 -1.72 33.64
N LEU A 436 -16.10 -1.93 32.92
CA LEU A 436 -16.66 -3.25 32.67
C LEU A 436 -16.46 -3.63 31.19
N PRO A 437 -16.12 -4.90 30.89
CA PRO A 437 -16.20 -5.41 29.53
C PRO A 437 -17.65 -5.42 29.07
N SER A 438 -17.92 -4.79 27.94
CA SER A 438 -19.21 -4.80 27.25
C SER A 438 -19.09 -5.71 26.02
N PRO A 439 -19.92 -6.77 25.93
CA PRO A 439 -19.96 -7.63 24.75
C PRO A 439 -20.18 -6.80 23.47
N VAL A 440 -19.41 -7.11 22.43
CA VAL A 440 -19.63 -6.54 21.10
C VAL A 440 -20.88 -7.18 20.50
N VAL A 441 -22.02 -6.53 20.71
CA VAL A 441 -23.30 -6.92 20.09
C VAL A 441 -23.48 -6.12 18.80
N LYS A 442 -23.79 -6.83 17.71
CA LYS A 442 -24.14 -6.23 16.43
C LYS A 442 -25.25 -7.06 15.80
N ASN A 443 -26.40 -6.43 15.57
CA ASN A 443 -27.51 -7.03 14.85
C ASN A 443 -27.50 -6.58 13.38
N ILE A 444 -27.68 -7.51 12.45
CA ILE A 444 -27.91 -7.24 11.02
C ILE A 444 -29.11 -8.07 10.60
N ASN A 445 -30.13 -7.41 10.03
CA ASN A 445 -31.35 -8.06 9.51
C ASN A 445 -32.04 -8.99 10.54
N GLY A 446 -31.99 -8.65 11.83
CA GLY A 446 -32.55 -9.46 12.91
C GLY A 446 -31.62 -10.53 13.48
N GLN A 447 -30.45 -10.78 12.87
CA GLN A 447 -29.47 -11.75 13.35
C GLN A 447 -28.34 -11.07 14.13
N ASP A 448 -28.02 -11.58 15.32
CA ASP A 448 -26.86 -11.15 16.11
C ASP A 448 -25.58 -11.75 15.54
N VAL A 449 -24.93 -10.98 14.67
CA VAL A 449 -23.64 -11.34 14.05
C VAL A 449 -22.45 -11.01 14.95
N ASN A 450 -22.66 -10.16 15.95
CA ASN A 450 -21.69 -9.78 16.98
C ASN A 450 -20.36 -9.27 16.41
N GLY A 451 -19.23 -9.73 16.95
CA GLY A 451 -17.90 -9.19 16.67
C GLY A 451 -17.48 -9.19 15.20
N THR A 452 -16.38 -8.50 14.93
CA THR A 452 -15.81 -8.31 13.60
C THR A 452 -14.47 -9.04 13.52
N VAL A 453 -14.19 -9.66 12.38
CA VAL A 453 -12.88 -10.24 12.06
C VAL A 453 -11.96 -9.16 11.48
N PHE A 454 -10.71 -9.13 11.94
CA PHE A 454 -9.67 -8.22 11.50
C PHE A 454 -8.52 -9.00 10.89
N CYS A 455 -8.01 -8.48 9.77
CA CYS A 455 -6.62 -8.68 9.37
C CYS A 455 -5.91 -7.34 9.61
N TYR A 456 -5.74 -6.98 10.89
CA TYR A 456 -5.22 -5.73 11.47
C TYR A 456 -6.08 -4.48 11.20
N LEU A 457 -6.78 -4.43 10.07
CA LEU A 457 -7.94 -3.56 9.83
C LEU A 457 -9.24 -4.37 9.79
N PRO A 458 -10.40 -3.75 10.11
CA PRO A 458 -11.69 -4.46 10.16
C PRO A 458 -12.12 -4.93 8.78
N LEU A 459 -12.46 -6.22 8.67
CA LEU A 459 -13.08 -6.81 7.48
C LEU A 459 -14.61 -6.73 7.59
N PRO A 460 -15.37 -6.79 6.48
CA PRO A 460 -16.82 -6.95 6.52
C PRO A 460 -17.22 -8.41 6.81
N ILE A 461 -16.53 -9.04 7.77
CA ILE A 461 -16.71 -10.44 8.18
C ILE A 461 -17.01 -10.45 9.68
N HIS A 462 -17.98 -11.27 10.08
CA HIS A 462 -18.43 -11.38 11.45
C HIS A 462 -17.83 -12.59 12.15
N SER A 463 -17.42 -12.42 13.42
CA SER A 463 -16.81 -13.48 14.22
C SER A 463 -17.83 -14.34 14.97
N GLY A 464 -19.08 -13.86 15.12
CA GLY A 464 -20.11 -14.46 15.99
C GLY A 464 -19.83 -14.34 17.49
N LEU A 465 -18.59 -14.03 17.88
CA LEU A 465 -18.14 -13.90 19.26
C LEU A 465 -18.49 -12.53 19.85
N PRO A 466 -18.65 -12.41 21.18
CA PRO A 466 -18.87 -11.13 21.88
C PRO A 466 -17.62 -10.21 21.87
N VAL A 467 -16.63 -10.50 21.03
CA VAL A 467 -15.35 -9.79 20.90
C VAL A 467 -14.96 -9.68 19.44
N HIS A 468 -14.23 -8.62 19.11
CA HIS A 468 -13.46 -8.55 17.87
C HIS A 468 -12.31 -9.56 17.92
N ILE A 469 -11.99 -10.17 16.78
CA ILE A 469 -10.83 -11.07 16.64
C ILE A 469 -9.91 -10.58 15.52
N ASN A 470 -8.61 -10.75 15.71
CA ASN A 470 -7.57 -10.31 14.79
C ASN A 470 -6.57 -11.44 14.53
N GLY A 471 -6.10 -11.57 13.29
CA GLY A 471 -5.07 -12.52 12.92
C GLY A 471 -4.71 -12.44 11.44
N ALA A 472 -3.70 -13.19 11.02
CA ALA A 472 -3.32 -13.30 9.60
C ALA A 472 -4.24 -14.29 8.85
N PHE A 473 -5.56 -14.09 8.91
CA PHE A 473 -6.54 -14.99 8.29
C PHE A 473 -6.39 -15.05 6.76
N ALA A 474 -6.53 -16.26 6.22
CA ALA A 474 -6.69 -16.48 4.78
C ALA A 474 -8.12 -16.09 4.37
N VAL A 475 -8.24 -15.05 3.57
CA VAL A 475 -9.52 -14.51 3.08
C VAL A 475 -9.74 -14.83 1.62
N ALA A 476 -11.00 -14.91 1.20
CA ALA A 476 -11.35 -14.96 -0.21
C ALA A 476 -10.83 -13.71 -0.94
N SER A 477 -10.66 -13.79 -2.27
CA SER A 477 -10.13 -12.67 -3.09
C SER A 477 -10.94 -11.38 -2.94
N ASN A 478 -12.25 -11.50 -2.70
CA ASN A 478 -13.17 -10.40 -2.42
C ASN A 478 -13.03 -9.76 -1.01
N ARG A 479 -12.25 -10.37 -0.10
CA ARG A 479 -12.15 -10.06 1.35
C ARG A 479 -13.47 -9.88 2.10
N ARG A 480 -14.58 -10.45 1.60
CA ARG A 480 -15.89 -10.45 2.27
C ARG A 480 -16.20 -11.72 3.03
N GLN A 481 -15.40 -12.76 2.83
CA GLN A 481 -15.49 -14.05 3.49
C GLN A 481 -14.06 -14.55 3.82
N LEU A 482 -13.96 -15.46 4.78
CA LEU A 482 -12.77 -16.29 4.92
C LEU A 482 -12.66 -17.22 3.70
N GLN A 483 -11.50 -17.84 3.47
CA GLN A 483 -11.46 -18.97 2.55
C GLN A 483 -12.32 -20.11 3.10
N GLU A 484 -13.14 -20.68 2.23
CA GLU A 484 -13.96 -21.87 2.47
C GLU A 484 -13.43 -23.02 1.59
N LYS A 485 -13.89 -24.25 1.85
CA LYS A 485 -13.55 -25.42 1.03
C LYS A 485 -14.81 -25.94 0.35
N LEU A 486 -14.78 -26.05 -0.96
CA LEU A 486 -15.85 -26.63 -1.78
C LEU A 486 -15.63 -28.15 -1.98
N GLU A 487 -16.65 -28.84 -2.49
CA GLU A 487 -16.64 -30.31 -2.64
C GLU A 487 -15.58 -30.79 -3.65
N ASP A 488 -15.28 -29.98 -4.67
CA ASP A 488 -14.32 -30.23 -5.74
C ASP A 488 -12.88 -29.74 -5.42
N ASP A 489 -12.68 -29.04 -4.29
CA ASP A 489 -11.35 -28.57 -3.87
C ASP A 489 -10.42 -29.71 -3.44
N LYS A 490 -9.40 -29.98 -4.26
CA LYS A 490 -8.33 -30.94 -3.95
C LYS A 490 -7.62 -30.65 -2.63
N SER A 491 -7.38 -29.38 -2.32
CA SER A 491 -6.81 -28.93 -1.04
C SER A 491 -7.11 -27.44 -0.82
N CYS A 492 -7.60 -27.08 0.38
CA CYS A 492 -7.72 -25.69 0.79
C CYS A 492 -6.77 -25.41 1.97
N TYR A 493 -5.59 -24.87 1.62
CA TYR A 493 -4.52 -24.55 2.57
C TYR A 493 -4.95 -23.48 3.59
N GLY A 494 -5.59 -22.41 3.10
CA GLY A 494 -6.03 -21.29 3.93
C GLY A 494 -7.19 -21.61 4.88
N VAL A 495 -8.08 -22.54 4.52
CA VAL A 495 -9.11 -23.06 5.44
C VAL A 495 -8.46 -23.72 6.65
N LYS A 496 -7.54 -24.68 6.44
CA LYS A 496 -6.81 -25.34 7.53
C LYS A 496 -6.03 -24.35 8.38
N TRP A 497 -5.42 -23.35 7.76
CA TRP A 497 -4.75 -22.27 8.48
C TRP A 497 -5.72 -21.47 9.36
N ASN A 498 -6.90 -21.10 8.85
CA ASN A 498 -7.92 -20.38 9.61
C ASN A 498 -8.45 -21.21 10.79
N GLU A 499 -8.74 -22.49 10.57
CA GLU A 499 -9.18 -23.44 11.61
C GLU A 499 -8.15 -23.51 12.75
N VAL A 500 -6.89 -23.73 12.41
CA VAL A 500 -5.78 -23.86 13.35
C VAL A 500 -5.50 -22.53 14.07
N LEU A 501 -5.55 -21.39 13.36
CA LEU A 501 -5.38 -20.06 13.95
C LEU A 501 -6.50 -19.74 14.95
N MET A 502 -7.74 -20.17 14.68
CA MET A 502 -8.88 -20.07 15.59
C MET A 502 -8.70 -20.94 16.84
N GLN A 503 -8.31 -22.22 16.65
CA GLN A 503 -8.20 -23.20 17.74
C GLN A 503 -7.00 -22.97 18.67
N ASP A 504 -5.90 -22.40 18.17
CA ASP A 504 -4.68 -22.14 18.94
C ASP A 504 -4.54 -20.64 19.30
N SER A 505 -4.17 -19.79 18.33
CA SER A 505 -3.79 -18.40 18.61
C SER A 505 -4.95 -17.54 19.12
N VAL A 506 -6.11 -17.58 18.45
CA VAL A 506 -7.30 -16.80 18.85
C VAL A 506 -7.85 -17.31 20.18
N CYS A 507 -7.96 -18.64 20.34
CA CYS A 507 -8.34 -19.27 21.60
C CYS A 507 -7.43 -18.85 22.76
N SER A 508 -6.11 -18.88 22.55
CA SER A 508 -5.09 -18.46 23.54
C SER A 508 -5.23 -16.98 23.92
N ALA A 509 -5.52 -16.10 22.96
CA ALA A 509 -5.81 -14.69 23.22
C ALA A 509 -7.15 -14.49 23.98
N TYR A 510 -8.19 -15.24 23.63
CA TYR A 510 -9.51 -15.15 24.25
C TYR A 510 -9.54 -15.70 25.69
N LEU A 511 -8.91 -16.85 25.95
CA LEU A 511 -8.75 -17.37 27.31
C LEU A 511 -7.98 -16.40 28.22
N ARG A 512 -7.01 -15.66 27.67
CA ARG A 512 -6.27 -14.61 28.39
C ARG A 512 -7.12 -13.38 28.69
N LEU A 513 -8.05 -13.03 27.79
CA LEU A 513 -9.01 -11.96 28.03
C LEU A 513 -9.95 -12.30 29.19
N LEU A 514 -10.40 -13.55 29.30
CA LEU A 514 -11.25 -14.05 30.38
C LEU A 514 -10.52 -14.19 31.75
N GLN A 515 -9.19 -14.05 31.76
CA GLN A 515 -8.36 -14.06 32.97
C GLN A 515 -8.07 -12.66 33.53
N MET A 516 -8.70 -11.61 32.98
CA MET A 516 -8.53 -10.20 33.36
C MET A 516 -9.81 -9.59 33.94
#